data_AF-A0A847A9J7-F1
#
_entry.id   AF-A0A847A9J7-F1
#
_cell.length_a   1.000
_cell.length_b   1.000
_cell.length_c   1.000
_cell.angle_alpha   90.00
_cell.angle_beta   90.00
_cell.angle_gamma   90.00
#
_symmetry.space_group_name_H-M   'P 1'
#
loop_
_entity.id
_entity.type
_entity.pdbx_description
1 polymer ?
#
loop_
_entity_poly.entity_id
_entity_poly.type
_entity_poly.pdbx_seq_one_letter_code
_entity_poly.pdbx_strand_id
1 'polypeptide(L)'
;MKNSITLSILAAFCLALFVAPTMAFAEPKYTASKALGPRLEGGITDEFIEQLKEDEGIKNGKPLRIGKGVKDDDLKKLSQVSDIIVSMQIESNDDITDLTPLASLTGLEKLRLNRLKGVTTLEPLAALVNMKELEIRQIEYPDIKFVSGMNQLESLIFFMQPKEFSDISPLEGMTNLKTLHFYSCPITDISILAGLTGLEDLS
;
A
#
# COMPACT_ATOMS: atom_id res chain seq x y z
N MET A 1 -42.51 -43.41 7.47
CA MET A 1 -42.42 -42.62 6.22
C MET A 1 -42.42 -41.15 6.65
N LYS A 2 -41.26 -40.54 6.81
CA LYS A 2 -40.55 -39.68 5.83
C LYS A 2 -41.31 -38.40 5.45
N ASN A 3 -40.64 -37.28 5.75
CA ASN A 3 -40.68 -35.96 5.10
C ASN A 3 -41.82 -35.00 5.53
N SER A 4 -41.63 -33.69 5.72
CA SER A 4 -40.51 -32.82 5.35
C SER A 4 -40.39 -31.62 6.29
N ILE A 5 -39.14 -31.25 6.55
CA ILE A 5 -38.67 -30.02 7.20
C ILE A 5 -38.65 -28.92 6.14
N THR A 6 -39.06 -27.70 6.49
CA THR A 6 -38.45 -26.45 6.00
C THR A 6 -38.48 -25.46 7.16
N LEU A 7 -37.36 -25.35 7.88
CA LEU A 7 -37.12 -24.33 8.88
C LEU A 7 -36.19 -23.28 8.24
N SER A 8 -36.71 -22.08 8.07
CA SER A 8 -36.03 -20.89 7.60
C SER A 8 -34.84 -20.55 8.51
N ILE A 9 -33.65 -20.41 7.91
CA ILE A 9 -32.42 -19.98 8.59
C ILE A 9 -32.52 -18.46 8.83
N LEU A 10 -32.81 -18.08 10.06
CA LEU A 10 -32.55 -16.75 10.61
C LEU A 10 -32.04 -16.95 12.05
N ALA A 11 -30.71 -16.98 12.22
CA ALA A 11 -30.04 -16.98 13.53
C ALA A 11 -28.54 -16.71 13.26
N ALA A 12 -27.81 -15.86 13.98
CA ALA A 12 -28.11 -15.18 15.24
C ALA A 12 -27.25 -13.93 15.35
N PHE A 13 -27.89 -12.81 15.71
CA PHE A 13 -27.25 -11.70 16.40
C PHE A 13 -26.95 -12.19 17.82
N CYS A 14 -25.71 -12.60 18.08
CA CYS A 14 -25.29 -12.98 19.44
C CYS A 14 -24.86 -11.74 20.22
N LEU A 15 -25.77 -11.31 21.10
CA LEU A 15 -25.53 -10.40 22.21
C LEU A 15 -24.55 -11.04 23.20
N ALA A 16 -23.40 -10.41 23.43
CA ALA A 16 -22.53 -10.71 24.56
C ALA A 16 -22.34 -9.44 25.41
N LEU A 17 -23.03 -9.39 26.55
CA LEU A 17 -22.77 -8.47 27.64
C LEU A 17 -21.63 -9.03 28.49
N PHE A 18 -20.48 -8.37 28.49
CA PHE A 18 -19.49 -8.45 29.58
C PHE A 18 -18.86 -7.07 29.76
N VAL A 19 -19.04 -6.47 30.93
CA VAL A 19 -18.46 -5.18 31.31
C VAL A 19 -17.14 -5.46 32.05
N ALA A 20 -16.03 -5.20 31.37
CA ALA A 20 -14.78 -4.76 31.98
C ALA A 20 -14.50 -3.35 31.45
N PRO A 21 -13.78 -2.47 32.18
CA PRO A 21 -13.35 -1.21 31.60
C PRO A 21 -12.27 -1.55 30.56
N THR A 22 -12.70 -1.89 29.35
CA THR A 22 -11.81 -2.00 28.21
C THR A 22 -11.31 -0.59 27.94
N MET A 23 -9.99 -0.40 27.94
CA MET A 23 -9.44 0.70 27.15
C MET A 23 -9.98 0.47 25.74
N ALA A 24 -10.96 1.27 25.34
CA ALA A 24 -11.59 1.17 24.05
C ALA A 24 -10.55 1.59 23.00
N PHE A 25 -9.73 0.64 22.55
CA PHE A 25 -9.21 0.72 21.20
C PHE A 25 -10.44 0.77 20.31
N ALA A 26 -10.61 1.88 19.59
CA ALA A 26 -11.70 1.99 18.62
C ALA A 26 -11.57 0.80 17.66
N GLU A 27 -12.63 -0.01 17.55
CA GLU A 27 -12.65 -1.12 16.61
C GLU A 27 -12.22 -0.62 15.22
N PRO A 28 -11.43 -1.40 14.47
CA PRO A 28 -10.94 -0.96 13.19
C PRO A 28 -12.11 -0.57 12.28
N LYS A 29 -12.02 0.64 11.73
CA LYS A 29 -13.05 1.21 10.89
C LYS A 29 -12.81 0.76 9.47
N TYR A 30 -13.72 -0.09 9.00
CA TYR A 30 -13.73 -0.58 7.64
C TYR A 30 -14.78 0.15 6.79
N THR A 31 -14.38 0.61 5.60
CA THR A 31 -15.31 1.10 4.59
C THR A 31 -15.06 0.43 3.25
N ALA A 32 -16.03 -0.39 2.83
CA ALA A 32 -16.05 -0.93 1.48
C ALA A 32 -16.43 0.20 0.50
N SER A 33 -15.54 0.54 -0.44
CA SER A 33 -15.88 1.44 -1.54
C SER A 33 -15.92 0.68 -2.85
N LYS A 34 -17.09 0.69 -3.50
CA LYS A 34 -17.21 0.17 -4.86
C LYS A 34 -16.32 0.90 -5.86
N ALA A 35 -16.01 2.18 -5.63
CA ALA A 35 -15.18 2.97 -6.54
C ALA A 35 -13.68 2.86 -6.20
N LEU A 36 -13.32 2.87 -4.92
CA LEU A 36 -11.95 3.09 -4.46
C LEU A 36 -11.33 1.89 -3.74
N GLY A 37 -12.04 0.77 -3.63
CA GLY A 37 -11.60 -0.38 -2.85
C GLY A 37 -11.75 -0.19 -1.33
N PRO A 38 -11.48 -1.24 -0.54
CA PRO A 38 -11.57 -1.22 0.91
C PRO A 38 -10.66 -0.16 1.54
N ARG A 39 -11.17 0.60 2.52
CA ARG A 39 -10.34 1.43 3.41
C ARG A 39 -10.44 0.97 4.85
N LEU A 40 -9.29 0.89 5.50
CA LEU A 40 -9.12 0.46 6.88
C LEU A 40 -8.42 1.53 7.72
N GLU A 41 -8.91 1.74 8.94
CA GLU A 41 -8.27 2.53 9.99
C GLU A 41 -8.34 1.74 11.32
N GLY A 42 -7.41 1.93 12.26
CA GLY A 42 -7.50 1.36 13.62
C GLY A 42 -7.01 -0.09 13.81
N GLY A 43 -6.36 -0.70 12.80
CA GLY A 43 -5.68 -2.00 12.89
C GLY A 43 -6.17 -3.06 11.90
N ILE A 44 -5.41 -4.14 11.69
CA ILE A 44 -5.76 -5.27 10.80
C ILE A 44 -6.20 -6.47 11.64
N THR A 45 -7.49 -6.81 11.62
CA THR A 45 -8.02 -7.99 12.31
C THR A 45 -7.98 -9.22 11.42
N ASP A 46 -8.05 -10.40 12.03
CA ASP A 46 -8.10 -11.65 11.28
C ASP A 46 -9.44 -11.77 10.52
N GLU A 47 -10.53 -11.25 11.11
CA GLU A 47 -11.82 -11.12 10.41
C GLU A 47 -11.71 -10.25 9.15
N PHE A 48 -10.99 -9.12 9.22
CA PHE A 48 -10.76 -8.28 8.06
C PHE A 48 -9.95 -9.00 6.97
N ILE A 49 -8.95 -9.81 7.37
CA ILE A 49 -8.20 -10.66 6.43
C ILE A 49 -9.13 -11.65 5.71
N GLU A 50 -10.04 -12.31 6.42
CA GLU A 50 -11.01 -13.21 5.80
C GLU A 50 -11.98 -12.45 4.87
N GLN A 51 -12.42 -11.25 5.25
CA GLN A 51 -13.24 -10.41 4.36
C GLN A 51 -12.48 -10.01 3.09
N LEU A 52 -11.18 -9.71 3.20
CA LEU A 52 -10.35 -9.31 2.07
C LEU A 52 -10.18 -10.44 1.05
N LYS A 53 -10.07 -11.69 1.50
CA LYS A 53 -10.00 -12.88 0.64
C LYS A 53 -11.22 -13.00 -0.28
N GLU A 54 -12.37 -12.50 0.17
CA GLU A 54 -13.63 -12.54 -0.59
C GLU A 54 -13.95 -11.22 -1.30
N ASP A 55 -13.11 -10.18 -1.17
CA ASP A 55 -13.38 -8.87 -1.78
C ASP A 55 -13.12 -8.90 -3.30
N GLU A 56 -14.21 -8.95 -4.08
CA GLU A 56 -14.15 -8.91 -5.54
C GLU A 56 -13.53 -7.62 -6.08
N GLY A 57 -13.56 -6.52 -5.34
CA GLY A 57 -12.86 -5.29 -5.72
C GLY A 57 -11.35 -5.48 -5.71
N ILE A 58 -10.82 -6.06 -4.64
CA ILE A 58 -9.38 -6.39 -4.50
C ILE A 58 -8.95 -7.40 -5.56
N LYS A 59 -9.72 -8.47 -5.78
CA LYS A 59 -9.43 -9.47 -6.83
C LYS A 59 -9.40 -8.86 -8.24
N ASN A 60 -10.14 -7.77 -8.44
CA ASN A 60 -10.15 -7.00 -9.70
C ASN A 60 -9.19 -5.79 -9.69
N GLY A 61 -8.20 -5.77 -8.80
CA GLY A 61 -7.10 -4.81 -8.79
C GLY A 61 -7.40 -3.45 -8.14
N LYS A 62 -8.50 -3.31 -7.41
CA LYS A 62 -8.74 -2.08 -6.62
C LYS A 62 -7.73 -1.98 -5.47
N PRO A 63 -7.39 -0.76 -5.05
CA PRO A 63 -6.41 -0.60 -3.98
C PRO A 63 -6.98 -1.00 -2.62
N LEU A 64 -6.17 -1.70 -1.83
CA LEU A 64 -6.31 -1.72 -0.39
C LEU A 64 -5.80 -0.39 0.17
N ARG A 65 -6.69 0.36 0.86
CA ARG A 65 -6.36 1.69 1.41
C ARG A 65 -6.17 1.61 2.93
N ILE A 66 -4.96 1.88 3.38
CA ILE A 66 -4.57 1.89 4.79
C ILE A 66 -4.49 3.34 5.29
N GLY A 67 -5.25 3.63 6.35
CA GLY A 67 -5.26 4.94 7.00
C GLY A 67 -4.71 4.88 8.43
N LYS A 68 -5.04 5.90 9.22
CA LYS A 68 -4.59 6.08 10.61
C LYS A 68 -4.86 4.87 11.52
N GLY A 69 -4.02 4.68 12.54
CA GLY A 69 -4.22 3.68 13.58
C GLY A 69 -3.87 2.24 13.18
N VAL A 70 -3.49 1.99 11.93
CA VAL A 70 -2.81 0.75 11.51
C VAL A 70 -1.32 0.88 11.85
N LYS A 71 -0.73 -0.13 12.45
CA LYS A 71 0.65 -0.12 12.98
C LYS A 71 1.53 -1.16 12.27
N ASP A 72 2.82 -1.16 12.57
CA ASP A 72 3.80 -2.10 12.00
C ASP A 72 3.40 -3.58 12.16
N ASP A 73 2.89 -3.96 13.35
CA ASP A 73 2.44 -5.33 13.61
C ASP A 73 1.20 -5.74 12.81
N ASP A 74 0.34 -4.78 12.48
CA ASP A 74 -0.84 -5.03 11.65
C ASP A 74 -0.41 -5.40 10.21
N LEU A 75 0.58 -4.70 9.66
CA LEU A 75 1.04 -4.92 8.28
C LEU A 75 1.56 -6.34 8.06
N LYS A 76 2.11 -7.00 9.09
CA LYS A 76 2.58 -8.39 9.02
C LYS A 76 1.48 -9.36 8.60
N LYS A 77 0.22 -9.07 8.94
CA LYS A 77 -0.92 -9.93 8.60
C LYS A 77 -1.24 -9.93 7.11
N LEU A 78 -0.82 -8.92 6.36
CA LEU A 78 -1.05 -8.83 4.91
C LEU A 78 -0.33 -9.93 4.13
N SER A 79 0.68 -10.57 4.72
CA SER A 79 1.33 -11.76 4.15
C SER A 79 0.36 -12.93 3.89
N GLN A 80 -0.78 -12.97 4.58
CA GLN A 80 -1.82 -14.00 4.41
C GLN A 80 -2.68 -13.81 3.15
N VAL A 81 -2.54 -12.67 2.47
CA VAL A 81 -3.34 -12.22 1.32
C VAL A 81 -2.43 -11.59 0.26
N SER A 82 -1.15 -11.94 0.26
CA SER A 82 -0.14 -11.38 -0.64
C SER A 82 -0.37 -11.74 -2.11
N ASP A 83 -1.11 -12.81 -2.37
CA ASP A 83 -1.48 -13.31 -3.69
C ASP A 83 -2.60 -12.52 -4.36
N ILE A 84 -3.42 -11.80 -3.58
CA ILE A 84 -4.58 -11.05 -4.11
C ILE A 84 -4.37 -9.52 -4.11
N ILE A 85 -3.42 -9.00 -3.34
CA ILE A 85 -3.16 -7.55 -3.28
C ILE A 85 -2.25 -7.13 -4.44
N VAL A 86 -2.85 -6.50 -5.46
CA VAL A 86 -2.13 -5.96 -6.62
C VAL A 86 -1.95 -4.43 -6.53
N SER A 87 -2.80 -3.75 -5.75
CA SER A 87 -2.72 -2.30 -5.56
C SER A 87 -2.90 -1.91 -4.09
N MET A 88 -2.11 -0.94 -3.61
CA MET A 88 -2.14 -0.48 -2.23
C MET A 88 -1.93 1.03 -2.13
N GLN A 89 -2.62 1.65 -1.17
CA GLN A 89 -2.42 3.04 -0.79
C GLN A 89 -2.29 3.14 0.73
N ILE A 90 -1.24 3.78 1.24
CA ILE A 90 -1.07 4.06 2.66
C ILE A 90 -1.02 5.58 2.83
N GLU A 91 -1.99 6.16 3.55
CA GLU A 91 -2.19 7.61 3.58
C GLU A 91 -2.40 8.16 5.00
N SER A 92 -1.67 9.23 5.33
CA SER A 92 -1.80 9.97 6.58
C SER A 92 -1.77 9.06 7.81
N ASN A 93 -0.75 8.22 7.87
CA ASN A 93 -0.52 7.28 8.96
C ASN A 93 0.79 7.65 9.67
N ASP A 94 0.68 7.98 10.95
CA ASP A 94 1.82 8.35 11.80
C ASP A 94 2.32 7.18 12.67
N ASP A 95 1.62 6.02 12.62
CA ASP A 95 1.87 4.84 13.46
C ASP A 95 2.66 3.73 12.74
N ILE A 96 2.81 3.83 11.41
CA ILE A 96 3.68 2.97 10.59
C ILE A 96 5.07 3.58 10.55
N THR A 97 6.06 2.81 11.01
CA THR A 97 7.48 3.16 11.00
C THR A 97 8.32 2.14 10.23
N ASP A 98 7.82 0.91 10.07
CA ASP A 98 8.51 -0.20 9.43
C ASP A 98 7.71 -0.75 8.24
N LEU A 99 8.29 -0.62 7.04
CA LEU A 99 7.71 -1.16 5.80
C LEU A 99 8.18 -2.58 5.47
N THR A 100 9.03 -3.21 6.29
CA THR A 100 9.50 -4.60 6.10
C THR A 100 8.37 -5.59 5.78
N PRO A 101 7.18 -5.53 6.43
CA PRO A 101 6.08 -6.44 6.09
C PRO A 101 5.60 -6.36 4.63
N LEU A 102 5.75 -5.21 3.98
CA LEU A 102 5.34 -5.04 2.58
C LEU A 102 6.18 -5.88 1.61
N ALA A 103 7.40 -6.26 1.98
CA ALA A 103 8.27 -7.08 1.14
C ALA A 103 7.66 -8.46 0.78
N SER A 104 6.65 -8.92 1.52
CA SER A 104 5.90 -10.14 1.22
C SER A 104 4.88 -9.99 0.09
N LEU A 105 4.51 -8.76 -0.29
CA LEU A 105 3.49 -8.45 -1.29
C LEU A 105 4.11 -8.40 -2.71
N THR A 106 4.83 -9.44 -3.10
CA THR A 106 5.60 -9.47 -4.37
C THR A 106 4.73 -9.38 -5.63
N GLY A 107 3.41 -9.60 -5.51
CA GLY A 107 2.43 -9.38 -6.58
C GLY A 107 1.97 -7.91 -6.75
N LEU A 108 2.47 -6.98 -5.91
CA LEU A 108 2.05 -5.59 -5.96
C LEU A 108 2.57 -4.89 -7.24
N GLU A 109 1.66 -4.30 -7.99
CA GLU A 109 1.95 -3.54 -9.21
C GLU A 109 1.80 -2.03 -9.01
N LYS A 110 0.99 -1.60 -8.04
CA LYS A 110 0.68 -0.18 -7.82
C LYS A 110 0.77 0.18 -6.34
N LEU A 111 1.62 1.14 -6.01
CA LEU A 111 1.81 1.60 -4.64
C LEU A 111 1.77 3.12 -4.54
N ARG A 112 0.91 3.64 -3.66
CA ARG A 112 0.95 5.04 -3.22
C ARG A 112 1.27 5.10 -1.73
N LEU A 113 2.36 5.77 -1.37
CA LEU A 113 2.68 6.11 0.01
C LEU A 113 2.58 7.62 0.19
N ASN A 114 1.78 8.07 1.15
CA ASN A 114 1.51 9.49 1.35
C ASN A 114 1.49 9.84 2.84
N ARG A 115 2.37 10.75 3.27
CA ARG A 115 2.44 11.25 4.66
C ARG A 115 2.60 10.13 5.68
N LEU A 116 3.71 9.42 5.58
CA LEU A 116 4.14 8.41 6.56
C LEU A 116 5.30 8.98 7.39
N LYS A 117 4.99 9.76 8.43
CA LYS A 117 6.01 10.53 9.16
C LYS A 117 7.01 9.66 9.93
N GLY A 118 6.60 8.44 10.31
CA GLY A 118 7.42 7.50 11.04
C GLY A 118 8.39 6.70 10.18
N VAL A 119 8.16 6.67 8.86
CA VAL A 119 9.00 5.91 7.92
C VAL A 119 10.24 6.72 7.60
N THR A 120 11.41 6.08 7.73
CA THR A 120 12.73 6.69 7.51
C THR A 120 13.55 6.01 6.40
N THR A 121 13.04 4.89 5.87
CA THR A 121 13.65 4.12 4.79
C THR A 121 12.59 3.46 3.92
N LEU A 122 12.88 3.36 2.62
CA LEU A 122 12.04 2.67 1.63
C LEU A 122 12.70 1.39 1.10
N GLU A 123 13.85 0.98 1.65
CA GLU A 123 14.58 -0.23 1.23
C GLU A 123 13.73 -1.52 1.18
N PRO A 124 12.76 -1.76 2.10
CA PRO A 124 11.88 -2.92 1.98
C PRO A 124 11.09 -3.02 0.67
N LEU A 125 10.86 -1.89 -0.02
CA LEU A 125 10.15 -1.86 -1.30
C LEU A 125 10.96 -2.50 -2.44
N ALA A 126 12.27 -2.71 -2.28
CA ALA A 126 13.12 -3.36 -3.27
C ALA A 126 12.68 -4.79 -3.63
N ALA A 127 11.90 -5.44 -2.74
CA ALA A 127 11.32 -6.75 -3.01
C ALA A 127 10.15 -6.73 -4.01
N LEU A 128 9.58 -5.55 -4.29
CA LEU A 128 8.38 -5.37 -5.11
C LEU A 128 8.73 -5.26 -6.61
N VAL A 129 9.32 -6.32 -7.15
CA VAL A 129 9.91 -6.33 -8.51
C VAL A 129 8.88 -6.23 -9.65
N ASN A 130 7.59 -6.43 -9.35
CA ASN A 130 6.48 -6.33 -10.32
C ASN A 130 5.84 -4.93 -10.37
N MET A 131 6.44 -3.93 -9.70
CA MET A 131 5.90 -2.57 -9.65
C MET A 131 5.80 -1.95 -11.05
N LYS A 132 4.64 -1.35 -11.34
CA LYS A 132 4.33 -0.59 -12.57
C LYS A 132 4.08 0.88 -12.28
N GLU A 133 3.43 1.19 -11.15
CA GLU A 133 3.11 2.56 -10.73
C GLU A 133 3.54 2.79 -9.29
N LEU A 134 4.45 3.73 -9.08
CA LEU A 134 4.92 4.10 -7.75
C LEU A 134 4.77 5.60 -7.52
N GLU A 135 4.08 5.93 -6.43
CA GLU A 135 3.87 7.31 -6.02
C GLU A 135 4.26 7.50 -4.56
N ILE A 136 5.24 8.36 -4.30
CA ILE A 136 5.74 8.68 -2.97
C ILE A 136 5.52 10.16 -2.69
N ARG A 137 4.81 10.48 -1.61
CA ARG A 137 4.51 11.86 -1.22
C ARG A 137 4.81 12.11 0.25
N GLN A 138 5.59 13.16 0.53
CA GLN A 138 5.78 13.68 1.88
C GLN A 138 6.26 12.60 2.88
N ILE A 139 7.34 11.90 2.53
CA ILE A 139 8.01 10.91 3.39
C ILE A 139 9.47 11.30 3.50
N GLU A 140 10.05 11.14 4.70
CA GLU A 140 11.45 11.42 4.96
C GLU A 140 12.30 10.17 4.74
N TYR A 141 13.11 10.12 3.67
CA TYR A 141 14.00 9.01 3.36
C TYR A 141 15.21 9.51 2.54
N PRO A 142 16.37 8.83 2.62
CA PRO A 142 17.63 9.41 2.13
C PRO A 142 17.85 9.26 0.62
N ASP A 143 17.35 8.19 -0.01
CA ASP A 143 17.61 7.90 -1.42
C ASP A 143 16.57 6.95 -2.04
N ILE A 144 16.67 6.71 -3.35
CA ILE A 144 15.77 5.83 -4.11
C ILE A 144 16.41 4.55 -4.61
N LYS A 145 17.48 4.05 -3.99
CA LYS A 145 18.18 2.84 -4.48
C LYS A 145 17.25 1.63 -4.65
N PHE A 146 16.23 1.54 -3.80
CA PHE A 146 15.19 0.50 -3.84
C PHE A 146 14.47 0.36 -5.20
N VAL A 147 14.48 1.38 -6.07
CA VAL A 147 13.79 1.32 -7.38
C VAL A 147 14.58 0.54 -8.45
N SER A 148 15.87 0.30 -8.25
CA SER A 148 16.78 -0.26 -9.28
C SER A 148 16.35 -1.65 -9.79
N GLY A 149 15.56 -2.40 -9.02
CA GLY A 149 15.03 -3.71 -9.40
C GLY A 149 13.64 -3.68 -10.06
N MET A 150 12.97 -2.53 -10.13
CA MET A 150 11.60 -2.37 -10.62
C MET A 150 11.57 -2.23 -12.14
N ASN A 151 12.05 -3.26 -12.86
CA ASN A 151 12.21 -3.22 -14.32
C ASN A 151 10.90 -3.06 -15.12
N GLN A 152 9.74 -3.20 -14.47
CA GLN A 152 8.42 -3.05 -15.07
C GLN A 152 7.79 -1.67 -14.81
N LEU A 153 8.52 -0.76 -14.15
CA LEU A 153 7.99 0.53 -13.74
C LEU A 153 7.70 1.40 -14.97
N GLU A 154 6.45 1.84 -15.09
CA GLU A 154 5.96 2.71 -16.17
C GLU A 154 5.69 4.13 -15.68
N SER A 155 5.31 4.29 -14.41
CA SER A 155 5.03 5.58 -13.80
C SER A 155 5.70 5.72 -12.43
N LEU A 156 6.49 6.79 -12.28
CA LEU A 156 7.18 7.14 -11.06
C LEU A 156 6.94 8.60 -10.71
N ILE A 157 6.31 8.83 -9.56
CA ILE A 157 5.91 10.17 -9.13
C ILE A 157 6.39 10.43 -7.71
N PHE A 158 7.12 11.53 -7.55
CA PHE A 158 7.58 12.03 -6.27
C PHE A 158 7.00 13.41 -5.98
N PHE A 159 6.49 13.61 -4.75
CA PHE A 159 5.95 14.90 -4.33
C PHE A 159 6.49 15.33 -2.96
N MET A 160 7.11 16.51 -2.89
CA MET A 160 7.67 17.12 -1.68
C MET A 160 8.62 16.18 -0.96
N GLN A 161 9.76 15.90 -1.61
CA GLN A 161 10.79 15.02 -1.06
C GLN A 161 11.76 15.76 -0.13
N PRO A 162 12.52 15.01 0.70
CA PRO A 162 13.53 15.58 1.60
C PRO A 162 14.60 16.37 0.87
N LYS A 163 15.36 17.18 1.61
CA LYS A 163 16.41 18.02 1.02
C LYS A 163 17.57 17.20 0.44
N GLU A 164 17.74 16.00 0.98
CA GLU A 164 18.77 15.03 0.65
C GLU A 164 18.43 14.27 -0.65
N PHE A 165 17.16 14.28 -1.07
CA PHE A 165 16.67 13.64 -2.29
C PHE A 165 17.20 14.33 -3.55
N SER A 166 18.40 13.97 -3.97
CA SER A 166 19.11 14.64 -5.07
C SER A 166 19.69 13.68 -6.09
N ASP A 167 20.01 12.46 -5.68
CA ASP A 167 20.57 11.42 -6.54
C ASP A 167 19.45 10.57 -7.15
N ILE A 168 19.30 10.70 -8.48
CA ILE A 168 18.38 9.90 -9.29
C ILE A 168 19.09 8.89 -10.19
N SER A 169 20.39 8.63 -9.96
CA SER A 169 21.14 7.59 -10.68
C SER A 169 20.55 6.19 -10.59
N PRO A 170 19.79 5.78 -9.54
CA PRO A 170 19.09 4.49 -9.54
C PRO A 170 18.06 4.32 -10.67
N LEU A 171 17.68 5.39 -11.37
CA LEU A 171 16.79 5.33 -12.53
C LEU A 171 17.50 5.00 -13.84
N GLU A 172 18.83 4.93 -13.86
CA GLU A 172 19.59 4.69 -15.08
C GLU A 172 19.14 3.39 -15.78
N GLY A 173 18.84 3.49 -17.07
CA GLY A 173 18.43 2.34 -17.89
C GLY A 173 16.99 1.87 -17.72
N MET A 174 16.14 2.59 -16.96
CA MET A 174 14.70 2.30 -16.82
C MET A 174 13.91 2.64 -18.10
N THR A 175 14.15 1.88 -19.16
CA THR A 175 13.61 2.13 -20.52
C THR A 175 12.10 1.90 -20.65
N ASN A 176 11.46 1.25 -19.68
CA ASN A 176 9.99 1.11 -19.64
C ASN A 176 9.28 2.31 -18.99
N LEU A 177 10.03 3.22 -18.37
CA LEU A 177 9.45 4.36 -17.67
C LEU A 177 8.91 5.39 -18.67
N LYS A 178 7.60 5.62 -18.62
CA LYS A 178 6.87 6.55 -19.49
C LYS A 178 6.56 7.87 -18.81
N THR A 179 6.29 7.83 -17.51
CA THR A 179 5.97 9.02 -16.72
C THR A 179 6.95 9.16 -15.57
N LEU A 180 7.61 10.31 -15.48
CA LEU A 180 8.52 10.65 -14.40
C LEU A 180 8.24 12.07 -13.91
N HIS A 181 7.69 12.21 -12.71
CA HIS A 181 7.38 13.52 -12.15
C HIS A 181 8.09 13.75 -10.82
N PHE A 182 8.72 14.91 -10.68
CA PHE A 182 9.41 15.36 -9.49
C PHE A 182 8.87 16.71 -9.02
N TYR A 183 7.81 16.69 -8.23
CA TYR A 183 7.22 17.92 -7.69
C TYR A 183 7.91 18.34 -6.40
N SER A 184 8.51 19.52 -6.37
CA SER A 184 9.22 20.05 -5.19
C SER A 184 10.29 19.09 -4.68
N CYS A 185 11.17 18.64 -5.58
CA CYS A 185 12.33 17.79 -5.28
C CYS A 185 13.62 18.58 -5.54
N PRO A 186 14.67 18.45 -4.71
CA PRO A 186 15.93 19.19 -4.87
C PRO A 186 16.90 18.52 -5.87
N ILE A 187 16.38 18.05 -7.00
CA ILE A 187 17.18 17.42 -8.06
C ILE A 187 17.81 18.50 -8.93
N THR A 188 19.10 18.35 -9.22
CA THR A 188 19.86 19.29 -10.06
C THR A 188 20.61 18.59 -11.19
N ASP A 189 21.10 17.37 -10.96
CA ASP A 189 21.65 16.51 -12.01
C ASP A 189 20.55 15.63 -12.60
N ILE A 190 20.29 15.83 -13.88
CA ILE A 190 19.30 15.09 -14.67
C ILE A 190 19.94 14.36 -15.85
N SER A 191 21.27 14.16 -15.82
CA SER A 191 22.03 13.54 -16.90
C SER A 191 21.50 12.13 -17.27
N ILE A 192 20.97 11.40 -16.29
CA ILE A 192 20.39 10.06 -16.50
C ILE A 192 19.15 10.04 -17.40
N LEU A 193 18.48 11.18 -17.59
CA LEU A 193 17.29 11.26 -18.44
C LEU A 193 17.60 10.89 -19.90
N ALA A 194 18.86 11.07 -20.34
CA ALA A 194 19.30 10.65 -21.67
C ALA A 194 19.17 9.13 -21.91
N GLY A 195 19.20 8.32 -20.84
CA GLY A 195 19.02 6.87 -20.90
C GLY A 195 17.56 6.41 -20.82
N LEU A 196 16.62 7.29 -20.45
CA LEU A 196 15.19 6.98 -20.29
C LEU A 196 14.47 7.09 -21.63
N THR A 197 14.83 6.22 -22.56
CA THR A 197 14.38 6.29 -23.97
C THR A 197 12.88 6.06 -24.17
N GLY A 198 12.17 5.51 -23.18
CA GLY A 198 10.72 5.32 -23.19
C GLY A 198 9.92 6.47 -22.56
N LEU A 199 10.58 7.55 -22.11
CA LEU A 199 9.92 8.63 -21.38
C LEU A 199 9.01 9.47 -22.30
N GLU A 200 7.74 9.60 -21.93
CA GLU A 200 6.69 10.30 -22.67
C GLU A 200 6.22 11.57 -21.93
N ASP A 201 6.26 11.57 -20.60
CA ASP A 201 5.79 12.66 -19.75
C ASP A 201 6.79 12.93 -18.60
N LEU A 202 7.27 14.18 -18.52
CA LEU A 202 8.26 14.67 -17.56
C LEU A 202 7.76 16.00 -16.95
N SER A 203 7.78 16.11 -15.63
CA SER A 203 7.41 17.33 -14.88
C SER A 203 8.24 17.53 -13.62
#